data_AF-A0A2V9YPW8-F1
#
_entry.id   AF-A0A2V9YPW8-F1
#
_cell.length_a   1.000
_cell.length_b   1.000
_cell.length_c   1.000
_cell.angle_alpha   90.00
_cell.angle_beta   90.00
_cell.angle_gamma   90.00
#
_symmetry.space_group_name_H-M   'P 1'
#
loop_
_entity.id
_entity.type
_entity.pdbx_description
1 polymer ?
#
loop_
_entity_poly.entity_id
_entity_poly.type
_entity_poly.pdbx_seq_one_letter_code
_entity_poly.pdbx_strand_id
1 'polypeptide(L)'
;MGSRLPELPVQIEGADRSDMGPQFSAFAVSREAGAVLSDLPDGTTIEMKATAGPVEKSHTWNAVGEISGTDSSQQHAVVLLTAHLDHLGVGAPVNGDDIYNGADDDASGATAVLELARVLASQPKPRRTVIFALFGSEETGGLGSTYFREHLPVPLHDISACLEFEMIGRADPAVAEDMLWLTGWERSNLGPELARHGAHLVADPHPDQGFFRRSDNYVFAKKGVVAQTVSSYGLHGDYHQPSDDLAHIDFKHMNEAIHSMLKPVLWLVNSAFAPHWNRGGQP
;
A
#
# COMPACT_ATOMS: atom_id res chain seq x y z
N MET A 1 -8.91 46.20 16.41
CA MET A 1 -8.91 45.18 17.47
C MET A 1 -8.70 43.85 16.79
N GLY A 2 -7.45 43.41 16.67
CA GLY A 2 -7.05 42.27 15.84
C GLY A 2 -7.41 40.96 16.52
N SER A 3 -8.20 40.14 15.84
CA SER A 3 -8.54 38.77 16.23
C SER A 3 -7.28 37.91 16.23
N ARG A 4 -6.92 37.39 17.40
CA ARG A 4 -5.89 36.35 17.57
C ARG A 4 -6.40 35.07 16.91
N LEU A 5 -5.66 34.53 15.95
CA LEU A 5 -5.86 33.17 15.45
C LEU A 5 -5.21 32.16 16.41
N PRO A 6 -5.76 30.94 16.53
CA PRO A 6 -5.25 29.92 17.44
C PRO A 6 -3.85 29.44 17.05
N GLU A 7 -3.05 29.15 18.08
CA GLU A 7 -1.73 28.54 17.96
C GLU A 7 -1.90 27.05 17.63
N LEU A 8 -1.25 26.58 16.56
CA LEU A 8 -1.13 25.16 16.23
C LEU A 8 0.35 24.76 16.23
N PRO A 9 0.67 23.53 16.68
CA PRO A 9 2.02 23.00 16.67
C PRO A 9 2.48 22.82 15.23
N VAL A 10 3.70 23.26 14.95
CA VAL A 10 4.35 23.05 13.67
C VAL A 10 5.41 21.96 13.85
N GLN A 11 5.21 20.86 13.15
CA GLN A 11 6.22 19.83 12.94
C GLN A 11 7.09 20.24 11.76
N ILE A 12 8.41 20.21 11.94
CA ILE A 12 9.39 20.28 10.86
C ILE A 12 10.30 19.08 11.07
N GLU A 13 10.13 18.04 10.25
CA GLU A 13 11.12 16.99 10.13
C GLU A 13 12.18 17.43 9.11
N GLY A 14 13.43 17.54 9.58
CA GLY A 14 14.56 17.85 8.71
C GLY A 14 15.83 18.19 9.45
N ALA A 15 16.59 17.17 9.87
CA ALA A 15 18.05 17.10 9.77
C ALA A 15 18.58 15.83 10.49
N ASP A 16 18.75 14.73 9.74
CA ASP A 16 20.08 14.19 9.42
C ASP A 16 19.96 12.78 8.81
N ARG A 17 20.30 12.68 7.52
CA ARG A 17 20.63 11.45 6.78
C ARG A 17 19.64 10.28 6.91
N SER A 18 18.52 10.38 6.20
CA SER A 18 17.95 9.20 5.55
C SER A 18 17.86 9.51 4.07
N ASP A 19 18.51 8.70 3.23
CA ASP A 19 18.56 8.88 1.76
C ASP A 19 17.23 8.47 1.09
N MET A 20 16.13 8.60 1.83
CA MET A 20 14.95 7.72 1.81
C MET A 20 13.65 8.47 1.49
N GLY A 21 13.71 9.49 0.64
CA GLY A 21 12.52 10.18 0.14
C GLY A 21 12.71 11.69 -0.07
N PRO A 22 11.77 12.35 -0.80
CA PRO A 22 11.77 13.80 -0.88
C PRO A 22 11.52 14.38 0.52
N GLN A 23 12.39 15.30 0.95
CA GLN A 23 12.14 16.10 2.14
C GLN A 23 10.96 17.02 1.86
N PHE A 24 9.77 16.66 2.35
CA PHE A 24 8.67 17.60 2.44
C PHE A 24 8.42 17.90 3.91
N SER A 25 8.36 19.18 4.25
CA SER A 25 7.78 19.61 5.52
C SER A 25 6.28 19.66 5.33
N ALA A 26 5.54 18.77 6.00
CA ALA A 26 4.09 18.85 6.07
C ALA A 26 3.69 19.74 7.24
N PHE A 27 2.78 20.68 6.98
CA PHE A 27 2.14 21.48 8.03
C PHE A 27 0.67 21.10 8.04
N ALA A 28 0.22 20.45 9.11
CA ALA A 28 -1.19 20.25 9.36
C ALA A 28 -1.79 21.55 9.91
N VAL A 29 -2.86 22.01 9.29
CA VAL A 29 -3.65 23.16 9.76
C VAL A 29 -5.03 22.67 10.17
N SER A 30 -5.68 23.36 11.12
CA SER A 30 -7.07 23.02 11.45
C SER A 30 -7.96 23.17 10.22
N ARG A 31 -9.12 22.50 10.20
CA ARG A 31 -10.07 22.59 9.09
C ARG A 31 -10.48 24.05 8.82
N GLU A 32 -10.65 24.85 9.87
CA GLU A 32 -10.97 26.27 9.78
C GLU A 32 -9.83 27.07 9.14
N ALA A 33 -8.59 26.80 9.55
CA ALA A 33 -7.42 27.43 8.96
C ALA A 33 -7.24 27.01 7.49
N GLY A 34 -7.49 25.74 7.17
CA GLY A 34 -7.49 25.22 5.80
C GLY A 34 -8.46 25.97 4.90
N ALA A 35 -9.70 26.20 5.36
CA ALA A 35 -10.69 26.97 4.61
C ALA A 35 -10.24 28.41 4.34
N VAL A 36 -9.65 29.08 5.34
CA VAL A 36 -9.09 30.43 5.18
C VAL A 36 -7.96 30.44 4.15
N LEU A 37 -7.07 29.44 4.20
CA LEU A 37 -5.92 29.34 3.31
C LEU A 37 -6.32 29.06 1.85
N SER A 38 -7.34 28.25 1.63
CA SER A 38 -7.86 27.93 0.29
C SER A 38 -8.49 29.12 -0.42
N ASP A 39 -8.97 30.11 0.33
CA ASP A 39 -9.58 31.34 -0.22
C ASP A 39 -8.54 32.45 -0.51
N LEU A 40 -7.26 32.24 -0.17
CA LEU A 40 -6.22 33.23 -0.43
C LEU A 40 -5.83 33.25 -1.92
N PRO A 41 -5.55 34.43 -2.51
CA PRO A 41 -5.03 34.51 -3.86
C PRO A 41 -3.69 33.78 -4.02
N ASP A 42 -3.49 33.15 -5.18
CA ASP A 42 -2.21 32.55 -5.55
C ASP A 42 -1.06 33.56 -5.39
N GLY A 43 0.04 33.11 -4.78
CA GLY A 43 1.21 33.94 -4.49
C GLY A 43 1.10 34.76 -3.19
N THR A 44 0.04 34.60 -2.41
CA THR A 44 -0.04 35.18 -1.06
C THR A 44 1.04 34.60 -0.15
N THR A 45 1.92 35.45 0.36
CA THR A 45 2.92 35.05 1.35
C THR A 45 2.27 34.86 2.72
N ILE A 46 2.38 33.66 3.27
CA ILE A 46 1.94 33.33 4.63
C ILE A 46 3.19 33.16 5.50
N GLU A 47 3.30 33.93 6.57
CA GLU A 47 4.35 33.77 7.56
C GLU A 47 3.82 32.89 8.71
N MET A 48 4.48 31.76 8.94
CA MET A 48 4.15 30.84 10.01
C MET A 48 5.28 30.83 11.04
N LYS A 49 4.94 31.05 12.31
CA LYS A 49 5.90 30.99 13.41
C LYS A 49 5.69 29.72 14.21
N ALA A 50 6.73 28.90 14.25
CA ALA A 50 6.74 27.54 14.79
C ALA A 50 7.71 27.41 15.96
N THR A 51 7.37 26.57 16.95
CA THR A 51 8.35 26.07 17.92
C THR A 51 8.42 24.56 17.76
N ALA A 52 9.56 24.05 17.29
CA ALA A 52 9.77 22.61 17.17
C ALA A 52 10.06 22.00 18.55
N GLY A 53 9.38 20.91 18.87
CA GLY A 53 9.73 20.05 20.00
C GLY A 53 11.02 19.27 19.74
N PRO A 54 11.55 18.55 20.74
CA PRO A 54 12.63 17.59 20.50
C PRO A 54 12.18 16.52 19.49
N VAL A 55 13.09 16.11 18.60
CA VAL A 55 12.84 14.99 17.68
C VAL A 55 12.66 13.72 18.49
N GLU A 56 11.50 13.08 18.33
CA GLU A 56 11.28 11.73 18.85
C GLU A 56 11.72 10.71 17.79
N LYS A 57 12.64 9.82 18.18
CA LYS A 57 13.07 8.74 17.29
C LYS A 57 12.14 7.56 17.47
N SER A 58 11.50 7.14 16.38
CA SER A 58 10.75 5.90 16.29
C SER A 58 11.50 4.88 15.43
N HIS A 59 11.08 3.62 15.53
CA HIS A 59 11.59 2.51 14.73
C HIS A 59 10.42 1.74 14.13
N THR A 60 10.63 1.27 12.91
CA THR A 60 9.74 0.35 12.20
C THR A 60 10.56 -0.79 11.61
N TRP A 61 9.90 -1.84 11.17
CA TRP A 61 10.55 -3.01 10.56
C TRP A 61 9.74 -3.51 9.37
N ASN A 62 10.46 -3.95 8.35
CA ASN A 62 9.88 -4.78 7.30
C ASN A 62 10.10 -6.25 7.67
N ALA A 63 9.08 -7.08 7.54
CA ALA A 63 9.22 -8.53 7.61
C ALA A 63 9.32 -9.10 6.20
N VAL A 64 10.46 -9.71 5.85
CA VAL A 64 10.73 -10.17 4.48
C VAL A 64 11.05 -11.67 4.47
N GLY A 65 10.40 -12.40 3.57
CA GLY A 65 10.67 -13.81 3.29
C GLY A 65 10.90 -14.05 1.80
N GLU A 66 11.66 -15.09 1.46
CA GLU A 66 11.97 -15.43 0.06
C GLU A 66 11.78 -16.93 -0.18
N ILE A 67 11.20 -17.27 -1.34
CA ILE A 67 11.31 -18.59 -1.96
C ILE A 67 12.13 -18.44 -3.24
N SER A 68 13.37 -18.93 -3.23
CA SER A 68 14.25 -18.85 -4.39
C SER A 68 13.73 -19.71 -5.55
N GLY A 69 13.77 -19.15 -6.77
CA GLY A 69 13.34 -19.82 -7.99
C GLY A 69 14.25 -20.98 -8.40
N THR A 70 13.71 -21.90 -9.19
CA THR A 70 14.43 -23.07 -9.71
C THR A 70 15.00 -22.88 -11.11
N ASP A 71 14.48 -21.93 -11.88
CA ASP A 71 14.86 -21.70 -13.27
C ASP A 71 15.90 -20.58 -13.34
N SER A 72 17.17 -20.92 -13.58
CA SER A 72 18.25 -19.94 -13.65
C SER A 72 18.07 -18.89 -14.76
N SER A 73 17.23 -19.17 -15.78
CA SER A 73 16.88 -18.19 -16.81
C SER A 73 15.76 -17.23 -16.41
N GLN A 74 15.02 -17.55 -15.35
CA GLN A 74 13.88 -16.75 -14.85
C GLN A 74 14.00 -16.34 -13.38
N GLN A 75 15.05 -16.75 -12.67
CA GLN A 75 15.29 -16.34 -11.29
C GLN A 75 15.43 -14.81 -11.15
N HIS A 76 15.80 -14.14 -12.25
CA HIS A 76 15.88 -12.69 -12.42
C HIS A 76 14.56 -12.04 -12.86
N ALA A 77 13.44 -12.76 -12.78
CA ALA A 77 12.09 -12.25 -12.99
C ALA A 77 11.30 -12.40 -11.68
N VAL A 78 11.79 -11.74 -10.63
CA VAL A 78 11.26 -11.77 -9.28
C VAL A 78 9.82 -11.26 -9.25
N VAL A 79 8.98 -11.91 -8.45
CA VAL A 79 7.62 -11.43 -8.13
C VAL A 79 7.60 -11.02 -6.66
N LEU A 80 7.21 -9.77 -6.40
CA LEU A 80 6.94 -9.29 -5.05
C LEU A 80 5.46 -9.50 -4.73
N LEU A 81 5.18 -10.07 -3.56
CA LEU A 81 3.86 -10.15 -2.95
C LEU A 81 3.93 -9.40 -1.63
N THR A 82 3.20 -8.30 -1.51
CA THR A 82 3.44 -7.31 -0.47
C THR A 82 2.14 -6.82 0.16
N ALA A 83 2.26 -6.29 1.36
CA ALA A 83 1.20 -5.67 2.16
C ALA A 83 1.91 -4.78 3.19
N HIS A 84 1.19 -3.89 3.87
CA HIS A 84 1.75 -3.20 5.03
C HIS A 84 1.37 -3.91 6.33
N LEU A 85 2.22 -3.72 7.36
CA LEU A 85 2.17 -4.40 8.66
C LEU A 85 1.72 -3.45 9.76
N ASP A 86 1.94 -2.16 9.58
CA ASP A 86 1.58 -1.14 10.54
C ASP A 86 0.10 -0.77 10.43
N HIS A 87 -0.32 0.05 11.38
CA HIS A 87 -1.46 0.92 11.23
C HIS A 87 -1.19 2.14 12.14
N LEU A 88 -2.21 2.93 12.46
CA LEU A 88 -2.09 4.15 13.26
C LEU A 88 -1.78 3.92 14.75
N GLY A 89 -1.99 2.71 15.28
CA GLY A 89 -1.65 2.37 16.66
C GLY A 89 -2.56 3.06 17.69
N VAL A 90 -2.00 3.81 18.62
CA VAL A 90 -2.78 4.53 19.66
C VAL A 90 -2.96 5.98 19.25
N GLY A 91 -4.22 6.41 19.11
CA GLY A 91 -4.59 7.71 18.57
C GLY A 91 -5.58 8.48 19.44
N ALA A 92 -6.31 9.42 18.81
CA ALA A 92 -7.35 10.17 19.50
C ALA A 92 -8.56 9.26 19.80
N PRO A 93 -9.13 9.26 21.01
CA PRO A 93 -10.25 8.39 21.30
C PRO A 93 -11.50 8.72 20.47
N VAL A 94 -12.10 7.70 19.85
CA VAL A 94 -13.40 7.78 19.17
C VAL A 94 -14.36 6.87 19.91
N ASN A 95 -15.46 7.43 20.42
CA ASN A 95 -16.43 6.70 21.26
C ASN A 95 -15.82 5.98 22.48
N GLY A 96 -14.66 6.45 22.96
CA GLY A 96 -13.98 5.89 24.13
C GLY A 96 -12.95 4.79 23.82
N ASP A 97 -12.74 4.45 22.55
CA ASP A 97 -11.67 3.58 22.09
C ASP A 97 -10.56 4.42 21.43
N ASP A 98 -9.31 4.20 21.82
CA ASP A 98 -8.13 4.90 21.31
C ASP A 98 -7.17 4.00 20.54
N ILE A 99 -7.56 2.74 20.30
CA ILE A 99 -6.76 1.76 19.56
C ILE A 99 -7.28 1.65 18.13
N TYR A 100 -6.43 2.02 17.18
CA TYR A 100 -6.67 1.90 15.76
C TYR A 100 -6.09 0.55 15.34
N ASN A 101 -6.96 -0.46 15.24
CA ASN A 101 -6.52 -1.85 15.07
C ASN A 101 -6.05 -2.18 13.64
N GLY A 102 -6.62 -1.52 12.62
CA GLY A 102 -6.24 -1.76 11.23
C GLY A 102 -6.62 -3.16 10.75
N ALA A 103 -7.80 -3.64 11.14
CA ALA A 103 -8.22 -4.99 10.83
C ALA A 103 -8.39 -5.20 9.31
N ASP A 104 -8.93 -4.20 8.61
CA ASP A 104 -8.98 -4.17 7.16
C ASP A 104 -7.71 -3.53 6.61
N ASP A 105 -7.22 -2.45 7.23
CA ASP A 105 -6.06 -1.65 6.82
C ASP A 105 -4.87 -1.77 7.81
N ASP A 106 -3.94 -2.71 7.67
CA ASP A 106 -3.89 -3.74 6.62
C ASP A 106 -3.58 -5.14 7.14
N ALA A 107 -4.16 -5.49 8.30
CA ALA A 107 -4.09 -6.87 8.78
C ALA A 107 -4.70 -7.87 7.76
N SER A 108 -5.67 -7.42 6.95
CA SER A 108 -6.27 -8.24 5.89
C SER A 108 -5.30 -8.53 4.73
N GLY A 109 -4.57 -7.52 4.22
CA GLY A 109 -3.54 -7.69 3.21
C GLY A 109 -2.34 -8.48 3.72
N ALA A 110 -1.89 -8.20 4.95
CA ALA A 110 -0.84 -8.99 5.61
C ALA A 110 -1.20 -10.48 5.73
N THR A 111 -2.47 -10.77 6.05
CA THR A 111 -3.00 -12.14 6.07
C THR A 111 -2.93 -12.79 4.68
N ALA A 112 -3.26 -12.05 3.62
CA ALA A 112 -3.16 -12.53 2.24
C ALA A 112 -1.73 -12.95 1.87
N VAL A 113 -0.75 -12.11 2.16
CA VAL A 113 0.67 -12.36 1.86
C VAL A 113 1.19 -13.57 2.63
N LEU A 114 0.84 -13.70 3.92
CA LEU A 114 1.22 -14.85 4.74
C LEU A 114 0.59 -16.15 4.24
N GLU A 115 -0.68 -16.13 3.82
CA GLU A 115 -1.35 -17.31 3.26
C GLU A 115 -0.80 -17.70 1.89
N LEU A 116 -0.50 -16.72 1.04
CA LEU A 116 0.19 -16.95 -0.24
C LEU A 116 1.57 -17.57 -0.01
N ALA A 117 2.36 -17.05 0.94
CA ALA A 117 3.64 -17.64 1.34
C ALA A 117 3.49 -19.08 1.80
N ARG A 118 2.53 -19.36 2.69
CA ARG A 118 2.26 -20.70 3.21
C ARG A 118 1.89 -21.68 2.09
N VAL A 119 1.04 -21.27 1.16
CA VAL A 119 0.63 -22.11 0.02
C VAL A 119 1.81 -22.31 -0.92
N LEU A 120 2.52 -21.26 -1.36
CA LEU A 120 3.65 -21.39 -2.29
C LEU A 120 4.77 -22.26 -1.71
N ALA A 121 5.05 -22.16 -0.41
CA ALA A 121 6.04 -23.01 0.27
C ALA A 121 5.64 -24.50 0.33
N SER A 122 4.34 -24.81 0.22
CA SER A 122 3.82 -26.18 0.18
C SER A 122 3.78 -26.80 -1.23
N GLN A 123 3.98 -25.98 -2.27
CA GLN A 123 4.00 -26.42 -3.67
C GLN A 123 5.43 -26.78 -4.12
N PRO A 124 5.60 -27.45 -5.28
CA PRO A 124 6.91 -27.51 -5.92
C PRO A 124 7.50 -26.10 -6.04
N LYS A 125 8.81 -25.96 -5.79
CA LYS A 125 9.47 -24.66 -5.82
C LYS A 125 9.17 -23.93 -7.14
N PRO A 126 8.82 -22.63 -7.08
CA PRO A 126 8.48 -21.87 -8.27
C PRO A 126 9.66 -21.75 -9.23
N ARG A 127 9.38 -21.46 -10.50
CA ARG A 127 10.44 -21.17 -11.48
C ARG A 127 11.12 -19.83 -11.19
N ARG A 128 10.33 -18.82 -10.81
CA ARG A 128 10.79 -17.49 -10.41
C ARG A 128 11.05 -17.42 -8.91
N THR A 129 11.96 -16.53 -8.53
CA THR A 129 12.08 -16.12 -7.12
C THR A 129 10.85 -15.33 -6.73
N VAL A 130 10.31 -15.61 -5.55
CA VAL A 130 9.18 -14.88 -4.96
C VAL A 130 9.64 -14.28 -3.64
N ILE A 131 9.48 -12.97 -3.50
CA ILE A 131 9.76 -12.27 -2.25
C ILE A 131 8.43 -11.81 -1.68
N PHE A 132 8.25 -12.11 -0.40
CA PHE A 132 7.12 -11.66 0.41
C PHE A 132 7.63 -10.56 1.32
N ALA A 133 6.99 -9.40 1.33
CA ALA A 133 7.37 -8.32 2.22
C ALA A 133 6.14 -7.70 2.88
N LEU A 134 6.17 -7.65 4.21
CA LEU A 134 5.23 -6.86 5.01
C LEU A 134 5.95 -5.59 5.43
N PHE A 135 5.53 -4.45 4.91
CA PHE A 135 6.19 -3.16 5.12
C PHE A 135 5.73 -2.50 6.41
N GLY A 136 6.63 -1.88 7.14
CA GLY A 136 6.23 -1.03 8.25
C GLY A 136 6.22 0.44 7.87
N SER A 137 5.42 1.23 8.58
CA SER A 137 5.35 2.69 8.44
C SER A 137 4.79 3.15 7.07
N GLU A 138 3.83 2.42 6.50
CA GLU A 138 3.06 2.85 5.32
C GLU A 138 2.27 4.11 5.63
N GLU A 139 1.53 4.11 6.74
CA GLU A 139 0.59 5.16 7.15
C GLU A 139 1.24 6.52 7.39
N THR A 140 2.55 6.48 7.64
CA THR A 140 3.41 7.64 7.86
C THR A 140 4.14 8.10 6.59
N GLY A 141 3.81 7.54 5.43
CA GLY A 141 4.32 7.93 4.12
C GLY A 141 5.16 6.88 3.37
N GLY A 142 4.91 5.57 3.58
CA GLY A 142 5.57 4.49 2.83
C GLY A 142 7.06 4.34 3.14
N LEU A 143 7.47 4.55 4.40
CA LEU A 143 8.90 4.54 4.76
C LEU A 143 9.51 3.14 4.65
N GLY A 144 8.77 2.10 5.03
CA GLY A 144 9.21 0.70 4.95
C GLY A 144 9.41 0.23 3.52
N SER A 145 8.43 0.44 2.65
CA SER A 145 8.55 0.07 1.23
C SER A 145 9.66 0.87 0.53
N THR A 146 9.81 2.16 0.86
CA THR A 146 10.92 2.98 0.37
C THR A 146 12.27 2.40 0.82
N TYR A 147 12.38 1.99 2.09
CA TYR A 147 13.58 1.32 2.62
C TYR A 147 13.92 0.09 1.83
N PHE A 148 12.92 -0.76 1.67
CA PHE A 148 13.07 -2.05 1.03
C PHE A 148 13.49 -1.89 -0.43
N ARG A 149 12.87 -0.96 -1.17
CA ARG A 149 13.21 -0.66 -2.56
C ARG A 149 14.67 -0.18 -2.70
N GLU A 150 15.17 0.58 -1.75
CA GLU A 150 16.55 1.12 -1.78
C GLU A 150 17.60 0.10 -1.33
N HIS A 151 17.17 -0.94 -0.59
CA HIS A 151 18.02 -1.99 -0.04
C HIS A 151 17.58 -3.38 -0.52
N LEU A 152 17.12 -3.47 -1.77
CA LEU A 152 16.60 -4.71 -2.32
C LEU A 152 17.65 -5.83 -2.27
N PRO A 153 17.26 -7.07 -1.94
CA PRO A 153 18.16 -8.23 -1.98
C PRO A 153 18.49 -8.66 -3.42
N VAL A 154 17.83 -8.06 -4.42
CA VAL A 154 17.97 -8.33 -5.86
C VAL A 154 18.07 -7.01 -6.64
N PRO A 155 18.68 -6.99 -7.83
CA PRO A 155 18.61 -5.82 -8.69
C PRO A 155 17.16 -5.42 -8.98
N LEU A 156 16.85 -4.12 -8.91
CA LEU A 156 15.49 -3.62 -9.17
C LEU A 156 14.93 -4.05 -10.54
N HIS A 157 15.79 -4.11 -11.57
CA HIS A 157 15.38 -4.52 -12.91
C HIS A 157 15.03 -6.01 -13.02
N ASP A 158 15.39 -6.81 -12.01
CA ASP A 158 15.00 -8.21 -11.93
C ASP A 158 13.57 -8.37 -11.36
N ILE A 159 12.96 -7.30 -10.84
CA ILE A 159 11.57 -7.37 -10.34
C ILE A 159 10.60 -7.21 -11.51
N SER A 160 9.93 -8.30 -11.85
CA SER A 160 8.98 -8.37 -12.95
C SER A 160 7.58 -7.86 -12.60
N ALA A 161 7.17 -8.03 -11.34
CA ALA A 161 5.89 -7.57 -10.84
C ALA A 161 5.93 -7.36 -9.33
N CYS A 162 5.09 -6.45 -8.86
CA CYS A 162 4.72 -6.29 -7.46
C CYS A 162 3.20 -6.28 -7.34
N LEU A 163 2.66 -7.21 -6.55
CA LEU A 163 1.26 -7.23 -6.15
C LEU A 163 1.21 -6.87 -4.67
N GLU A 164 0.75 -5.66 -4.39
CA GLU A 164 0.38 -5.22 -3.06
C GLU A 164 -1.03 -5.72 -2.77
N PHE A 165 -1.31 -6.19 -1.56
CA PHE A 165 -2.64 -6.52 -1.08
C PHE A 165 -2.97 -5.53 0.03
N GLU A 166 -4.08 -4.81 -0.11
CA GLU A 166 -4.46 -3.76 0.84
C GLU A 166 -5.98 -3.72 0.98
N MET A 167 -6.49 -3.78 2.21
CA MET A 167 -7.93 -3.69 2.50
C MET A 167 -8.76 -4.69 1.69
N ILE A 168 -8.60 -5.98 1.99
CA ILE A 168 -9.32 -7.09 1.34
C ILE A 168 -10.29 -7.82 2.28
N GLY A 169 -10.53 -7.27 3.47
CA GLY A 169 -11.34 -7.85 4.52
C GLY A 169 -12.84 -7.69 4.32
N ARG A 170 -13.26 -6.87 3.36
CA ARG A 170 -14.67 -6.50 3.13
C ARG A 170 -14.94 -6.38 1.64
N ALA A 171 -16.16 -6.71 1.21
CA ALA A 171 -16.57 -6.55 -0.18
C ALA A 171 -16.93 -5.09 -0.50
N ASP A 172 -16.45 -4.58 -1.63
CA ASP A 172 -16.85 -3.27 -2.14
C ASP A 172 -18.23 -3.36 -2.79
N PRO A 173 -19.23 -2.58 -2.34
CA PRO A 173 -20.56 -2.59 -2.96
C PRO A 173 -20.58 -2.08 -4.41
N ALA A 174 -19.49 -1.47 -4.91
CA ALA A 174 -19.36 -1.04 -6.29
C ALA A 174 -19.04 -2.18 -7.28
N VAL A 175 -18.65 -3.37 -6.79
CA VAL A 175 -18.40 -4.57 -7.60
C VAL A 175 -19.22 -5.75 -7.08
N ALA A 176 -19.11 -6.91 -7.74
CA ALA A 176 -19.77 -8.12 -7.24
C ALA A 176 -19.11 -8.58 -5.93
N GLU A 177 -19.90 -9.17 -5.02
CA GLU A 177 -19.49 -9.53 -3.66
C GLU A 177 -18.26 -10.46 -3.61
N ASP A 178 -18.03 -11.24 -4.66
CA ASP A 178 -16.91 -12.17 -4.77
C ASP A 178 -15.70 -11.62 -5.54
N MET A 179 -15.71 -10.32 -5.89
CA MET A 179 -14.67 -9.66 -6.68
C MET A 179 -13.78 -8.76 -5.83
N LEU A 180 -12.48 -8.88 -6.08
CA LEU A 180 -11.47 -7.88 -5.78
C LEU A 180 -11.34 -6.93 -6.98
N TRP A 181 -10.65 -5.82 -6.80
CA TRP A 181 -10.25 -4.91 -7.86
C TRP A 181 -8.77 -4.56 -7.79
N LEU A 182 -8.20 -4.17 -8.94
CA LEU A 182 -6.78 -3.86 -9.08
C LEU A 182 -6.58 -2.39 -9.48
N THR A 183 -5.77 -1.66 -8.71
CA THR A 183 -5.43 -0.28 -9.03
C THR A 183 -4.65 -0.20 -10.35
N GLY A 184 -4.95 0.82 -11.16
CA GLY A 184 -4.25 1.03 -12.44
C GLY A 184 -4.43 -0.11 -13.44
N TRP A 185 -5.56 -0.81 -13.41
CA TRP A 185 -5.91 -1.92 -14.31
C TRP A 185 -5.56 -1.65 -15.77
N GLU A 186 -5.85 -0.45 -16.26
CA GLU A 186 -5.60 0.01 -17.63
C GLU A 186 -4.13 0.29 -17.95
N ARG A 187 -3.27 0.38 -16.93
CA ARG A 187 -1.87 0.80 -17.06
C ARG A 187 -0.96 -0.33 -17.52
N SER A 188 -1.28 -1.59 -17.20
CA SER A 188 -0.45 -2.74 -17.51
C SER A 188 -1.28 -3.88 -18.11
N ASN A 189 -0.62 -4.94 -18.54
CA ASN A 189 -1.28 -6.19 -18.92
C ASN A 189 -1.42 -7.20 -17.76
N LEU A 190 -1.01 -6.86 -16.53
CA LEU A 190 -0.99 -7.79 -15.39
C LEU A 190 -2.40 -8.18 -14.93
N GLY A 191 -3.25 -7.21 -14.62
CA GLY A 191 -4.62 -7.45 -14.14
C GLY A 191 -5.46 -8.32 -15.08
N PRO A 192 -5.58 -7.96 -16.38
CA PRO A 192 -6.30 -8.77 -17.35
C PRO A 192 -5.79 -10.22 -17.44
N GLU A 193 -4.47 -10.44 -17.35
CA GLU A 193 -3.90 -11.79 -17.41
C GLU A 193 -4.15 -12.59 -16.12
N LEU A 194 -4.04 -11.96 -14.94
CA LEU A 194 -4.44 -12.60 -13.67
C LEU A 194 -5.90 -13.05 -13.71
N ALA A 195 -6.81 -12.20 -14.19
CA ALA A 195 -8.23 -12.52 -14.34
C ALA A 195 -8.46 -13.67 -15.34
N ARG A 196 -7.77 -13.68 -16.50
CA ARG A 196 -7.82 -14.81 -17.45
C ARG A 196 -7.35 -16.13 -16.84
N HIS A 197 -6.49 -16.07 -15.83
CA HIS A 197 -5.98 -17.23 -15.11
C HIS A 197 -6.80 -17.60 -13.86
N GLY A 198 -7.91 -16.92 -13.61
CA GLY A 198 -8.91 -17.26 -12.62
C GLY A 198 -8.97 -16.34 -11.41
N ALA A 199 -8.27 -15.20 -11.43
CA ALA A 199 -8.41 -14.21 -10.37
C ALA A 199 -9.80 -13.60 -10.43
N HIS A 200 -10.43 -13.42 -9.28
CA HIS A 200 -11.66 -12.65 -9.17
C HIS A 200 -11.28 -11.17 -9.11
N LEU A 201 -10.76 -10.64 -10.21
CA LEU A 201 -10.26 -9.27 -10.30
C LEU A 201 -10.98 -8.48 -11.39
N VAL A 202 -11.37 -7.26 -11.05
CA VAL A 202 -11.83 -6.24 -11.99
C VAL A 202 -10.99 -4.97 -11.90
N ALA A 203 -11.29 -3.98 -12.75
CA ALA A 203 -10.70 -2.66 -12.62
C ALA A 203 -11.20 -1.95 -11.35
N ASP A 204 -10.33 -1.14 -10.73
CA ASP A 204 -10.68 -0.22 -9.66
C ASP A 204 -11.98 0.56 -9.98
N PRO A 205 -13.05 0.38 -9.20
CA PRO A 205 -14.34 1.05 -9.44
C PRO A 205 -14.33 2.53 -8.99
N HIS A 206 -13.26 3.01 -8.35
CA HIS A 206 -13.14 4.35 -7.77
C HIS A 206 -11.99 5.17 -8.39
N PRO A 207 -11.92 5.34 -9.72
CA PRO A 207 -10.76 5.96 -10.39
C PRO A 207 -10.46 7.40 -9.93
N ASP A 208 -11.48 8.14 -9.49
CA ASP A 208 -11.35 9.52 -9.01
C ASP A 208 -10.59 9.62 -7.67
N GLN A 209 -10.48 8.52 -6.91
CA GLN A 209 -9.75 8.46 -5.64
C GLN A 209 -8.23 8.36 -5.84
N GLY A 210 -7.78 7.96 -7.03
CA GLY A 210 -6.37 7.86 -7.36
C GLY A 210 -5.58 6.84 -6.53
N PHE A 211 -6.24 5.76 -6.07
CA PHE A 211 -5.67 4.74 -5.17
C PHE A 211 -4.36 4.13 -5.65
N PHE A 212 -4.16 4.01 -6.97
CA PHE A 212 -2.89 3.54 -7.56
C PHE A 212 -1.62 4.25 -7.04
N ARG A 213 -1.73 5.48 -6.51
CA ARG A 213 -0.60 6.28 -6.00
C ARG A 213 -0.57 6.40 -4.47
N ARG A 214 -1.47 5.71 -3.76
CA ARG A 214 -1.76 5.90 -2.33
C ARG A 214 -1.35 4.70 -1.47
N SER A 215 -0.45 3.88 -1.98
CA SER A 215 -0.08 2.59 -1.40
C SER A 215 1.39 2.28 -1.72
N ASP A 216 1.95 1.28 -1.03
CA ASP A 216 3.35 0.87 -1.14
C ASP A 216 3.75 0.35 -2.53
N ASN A 217 2.80 -0.09 -3.34
CA ASN A 217 3.05 -0.44 -4.75
C ASN A 217 3.74 0.70 -5.53
N TYR A 218 3.40 1.96 -5.20
CA TYR A 218 3.74 3.11 -6.00
C TYR A 218 5.25 3.44 -5.95
N VAL A 219 5.95 3.08 -4.86
CA VAL A 219 7.40 3.32 -4.76
C VAL A 219 8.18 2.51 -5.80
N PHE A 220 7.67 1.34 -6.18
CA PHE A 220 8.20 0.48 -7.24
C PHE A 220 7.71 0.92 -8.62
N ALA A 221 6.43 1.29 -8.74
CA ALA A 221 5.84 1.74 -10.00
C ALA A 221 6.58 2.96 -10.57
N LYS A 222 6.93 3.94 -9.71
CA LYS A 222 7.76 5.11 -10.07
C LYS A 222 9.15 4.75 -10.60
N LYS A 223 9.61 3.52 -10.38
CA LYS A 223 10.90 3.03 -10.87
C LYS A 223 10.75 2.05 -12.05
N GLY A 224 9.55 1.91 -12.60
CA GLY A 224 9.26 1.16 -13.82
C GLY A 224 8.84 -0.29 -13.59
N VAL A 225 8.86 -0.81 -12.36
CA VAL A 225 8.31 -2.14 -12.05
C VAL A 225 6.80 -2.10 -12.24
N VAL A 226 6.19 -3.12 -12.86
CA VAL A 226 4.73 -3.25 -12.90
C VAL A 226 4.22 -3.58 -11.49
N ALA A 227 3.79 -2.55 -10.77
CA ALA A 227 3.43 -2.63 -9.35
C ALA A 227 2.03 -2.06 -9.13
N GLN A 228 1.11 -2.89 -8.64
CA GLN A 228 -0.31 -2.58 -8.52
C GLN A 228 -0.89 -3.16 -7.23
N THR A 229 -1.92 -2.53 -6.70
CA THR A 229 -2.57 -2.92 -5.45
C THR A 229 -3.86 -3.66 -5.74
N VAL A 230 -4.01 -4.84 -5.16
CA VAL A 230 -5.21 -5.65 -5.08
C VAL A 230 -5.97 -5.23 -3.82
N SER A 231 -7.21 -4.81 -3.97
CA SER A 231 -8.06 -4.38 -2.87
C SER A 231 -9.50 -4.81 -3.12
N SER A 232 -10.36 -4.74 -2.11
CA SER A 232 -11.81 -4.84 -2.29
C SER A 232 -12.52 -3.73 -1.55
N TYR A 233 -11.90 -2.55 -1.41
CA TYR A 233 -12.41 -1.56 -0.48
C TYR A 233 -12.34 -0.07 -0.88
N GLY A 234 -13.50 0.56 -1.06
CA GLY A 234 -13.63 2.02 -1.23
C GLY A 234 -13.83 2.76 0.09
N LEU A 235 -13.41 4.04 0.21
CA LEU A 235 -13.48 4.83 1.46
C LEU A 235 -14.83 4.73 2.19
N HIS A 236 -14.79 4.49 3.51
CA HIS A 236 -15.95 4.35 4.41
C HIS A 236 -15.76 5.07 5.74
N GLY A 237 -16.78 4.95 6.61
CA GLY A 237 -16.77 5.53 7.94
C GLY A 237 -15.77 4.94 8.94
N ASP A 238 -15.26 3.72 8.74
CA ASP A 238 -14.30 3.10 9.67
C ASP A 238 -12.84 3.25 9.25
N TYR A 239 -12.57 3.75 8.03
CA TYR A 239 -11.21 3.98 7.55
C TYR A 239 -10.49 4.95 8.48
N HIS A 240 -9.31 4.55 8.95
CA HIS A 240 -8.54 5.28 9.95
C HIS A 240 -9.39 5.60 11.19
N GLN A 241 -10.18 4.65 11.68
CA GLN A 241 -10.93 4.75 12.94
C GLN A 241 -10.67 3.52 13.83
N PRO A 242 -10.88 3.63 15.15
CA PRO A 242 -10.87 2.48 16.04
C PRO A 242 -11.87 1.38 15.66
N SER A 243 -12.95 1.74 14.95
CA SER A 243 -13.93 0.78 14.44
C SER A 243 -13.44 -0.07 13.25
N ASP A 244 -12.24 0.17 12.71
CA ASP A 244 -11.60 -0.81 11.84
C ASP A 244 -11.04 -1.99 12.63
N ASP A 245 -11.96 -2.81 13.13
CA ASP A 245 -11.71 -3.96 13.98
C ASP A 245 -12.25 -5.27 13.37
N LEU A 246 -11.97 -6.38 14.04
CA LEU A 246 -12.39 -7.71 13.59
C LEU A 246 -13.91 -7.89 13.48
N ALA A 247 -14.71 -7.05 14.14
CA ALA A 247 -16.17 -7.18 14.10
C ALA A 247 -16.75 -6.80 12.72
N HIS A 248 -15.98 -6.08 11.92
CA HIS A 248 -16.39 -5.58 10.62
C HIS A 248 -15.74 -6.32 9.44
N ILE A 249 -14.87 -7.30 9.72
CA ILE A 249 -14.28 -8.15 8.69
C ILE A 249 -15.27 -9.23 8.24
N ASP A 250 -15.50 -9.30 6.92
CA ASP A 250 -16.16 -10.42 6.29
C ASP A 250 -15.11 -11.51 5.99
N PHE A 251 -14.91 -12.39 6.96
CA PHE A 251 -13.96 -13.51 6.82
C PHE A 251 -14.27 -14.45 5.65
N LYS A 252 -15.54 -14.55 5.22
CA LYS A 252 -15.89 -15.37 4.05
C LYS A 252 -15.38 -14.69 2.78
N HIS A 253 -15.68 -13.40 2.62
CA HIS A 253 -15.16 -12.60 1.50
C HIS A 253 -13.63 -12.63 1.48
N MET A 254 -12.97 -12.31 2.60
CA MET A 254 -11.49 -12.30 2.69
C MET A 254 -10.88 -13.65 2.33
N ASN A 255 -11.48 -14.75 2.81
CA ASN A 255 -11.04 -16.10 2.44
C ASN A 255 -11.22 -16.34 0.93
N GLU A 256 -12.37 -16.01 0.35
CA GLU A 256 -12.64 -16.17 -1.08
C GLU A 256 -11.70 -15.31 -1.94
N ALA A 257 -11.42 -14.07 -1.50
CA ALA A 257 -10.46 -13.15 -2.10
C ALA A 257 -9.06 -13.77 -2.19
N ILE A 258 -8.50 -14.20 -1.05
CA ILE A 258 -7.17 -14.84 -0.98
C ILE A 258 -7.15 -16.11 -1.84
N HIS A 259 -8.19 -16.94 -1.74
CA HIS A 259 -8.30 -18.18 -2.50
C HIS A 259 -8.34 -17.94 -4.02
N SER A 260 -9.02 -16.89 -4.49
CA SER A 260 -9.12 -16.55 -5.91
C SER A 260 -7.76 -16.22 -6.53
N MET A 261 -6.82 -15.73 -5.72
CA MET A 261 -5.49 -15.30 -6.14
C MET A 261 -4.46 -16.44 -6.19
N LEU A 262 -4.71 -17.56 -5.50
CA LEU A 262 -3.75 -18.67 -5.41
C LEU A 262 -3.35 -19.22 -6.79
N LYS A 263 -4.34 -19.55 -7.64
CA LYS A 263 -4.08 -20.14 -8.97
C LYS A 263 -3.41 -19.14 -9.93
N PRO A 264 -3.87 -17.88 -10.06
CA PRO A 264 -3.20 -16.84 -10.84
C PRO A 264 -1.77 -16.56 -10.40
N VAL A 265 -1.50 -16.46 -9.09
CA VAL A 265 -0.15 -16.25 -8.56
C VAL A 265 0.74 -17.47 -8.87
N LEU A 266 0.24 -18.69 -8.65
CA LEU A 266 0.98 -19.92 -9.01
C LEU A 266 1.29 -19.98 -10.51
N TRP A 267 0.38 -19.52 -11.37
CA TRP A 267 0.63 -19.38 -12.80
C TRP A 267 1.70 -18.31 -13.09
N LEU A 268 1.60 -17.13 -12.48
CA LEU A 268 2.53 -16.02 -12.70
C LEU A 268 3.97 -16.44 -12.35
N VAL A 269 4.18 -17.09 -11.21
CA VAL A 269 5.51 -17.48 -10.72
C VAL A 269 6.10 -18.70 -11.46
N ASN A 270 5.31 -19.39 -12.29
CA ASN A 270 5.71 -20.59 -13.05
C ASN A 270 5.59 -20.45 -14.58
N SER A 271 5.16 -19.29 -15.09
CA SER A 271 5.03 -19.03 -16.52
C SER A 271 6.19 -18.19 -17.06
N ALA A 272 6.30 -18.10 -18.38
CA ALA A 272 7.21 -17.17 -19.04
C ALA A 272 6.61 -15.76 -19.20
N PHE A 273 5.42 -15.50 -18.64
CA PHE A 273 4.72 -14.24 -18.79
C PHE A 273 5.42 -13.10 -18.03
N ALA A 274 5.96 -12.12 -18.73
CA ALA A 274 6.55 -10.93 -18.13
C ALA A 274 5.55 -9.76 -18.26
N PRO A 275 5.01 -9.25 -17.13
CA PRO A 275 4.16 -8.08 -17.16
C PRO A 275 4.88 -6.87 -17.74
N HIS A 276 4.14 -6.01 -18.44
CA HIS A 276 4.65 -4.74 -18.94
C HIS A 276 3.59 -3.65 -18.84
N TRP A 277 4.06 -2.41 -18.74
CA TRP A 277 3.21 -1.23 -18.88
C TRP A 277 2.67 -1.13 -20.30
N ASN A 278 1.37 -0.85 -20.42
CA ASN A 278 0.75 -0.41 -21.65
C ASN A 278 1.35 0.94 -22.07
N ARG A 279 1.17 1.32 -23.34
CA ARG A 279 1.68 2.60 -23.85
C ARG A 279 1.09 3.76 -23.04
N GLY A 280 1.96 4.51 -22.35
CA GLY A 280 1.56 5.63 -21.47
C GLY A 280 1.03 5.21 -20.09
N GLY A 281 1.12 3.93 -19.73
CA GLY A 281 0.68 3.42 -18.43
C GLY A 281 1.68 3.62 -17.29
N GLN A 282 2.97 3.76 -17.62
CA GLN A 282 4.03 3.99 -16.64
C GLN A 282 3.84 5.36 -15.94
N PRO A 283 3.98 5.44 -14.60
CA PRO A 283 3.84 6.70 -13.85
C PRO A 283 4.96 7.71 -14.07
#